data_AF-A0A7T3REF6-F1
#
_entry.id   AF-A0A7T3REF6-F1
#
_cell.length_a   1.000
_cell.length_b   1.000
_cell.length_c   1.000
_cell.angle_alpha   90.00
_cell.angle_beta   90.00
_cell.angle_gamma   90.00
#
_symmetry.space_group_name_H-M   'P 1'
#
loop_
_entity.id
_entity.type
_entity.pdbx_description
1 polymer ?
#
loop_
_entity_poly.entity_id
_entity_poly.type
_entity_poly.pdbx_seq_one_letter_code
_entity_poly.pdbx_strand_id
1 'polypeptide(L)'
;MNVKLDCSKITLGVRYSAPVFFDDGQNMFLAAGHPAKPYHIEALKRWSVPFLLTEGHPMSEIRQTFVPEDDGLEELEEFEEDEDIGELEPL
;
A
#
# COMPACT_ATOMS: atom_id res chain seq x y z
N MET A 1 16.79 -9.86 5.96
CA MET A 1 16.39 -9.51 7.34
C MET A 1 15.69 -8.16 7.28
N ASN A 2 14.43 -8.09 7.68
CA ASN A 2 13.68 -6.84 7.77
C ASN A 2 14.32 -5.91 8.81
N VAL A 3 14.53 -4.65 8.42
CA VAL A 3 15.05 -3.59 9.28
C VAL A 3 13.88 -2.83 9.89
N LYS A 4 13.98 -2.50 11.18
CA LYS A 4 13.01 -1.61 11.85
C LYS A 4 13.19 -0.19 11.34
N LEU A 5 12.10 0.38 10.86
CA LEU A 5 12.00 1.74 10.35
C LEU A 5 11.19 2.59 11.32
N ASP A 6 11.78 3.69 11.79
CA ASP A 6 11.08 4.67 12.60
C ASP A 6 10.04 5.42 11.74
N CYS A 7 8.78 5.47 12.21
CA CYS A 7 7.68 6.12 11.51
C CYS A 7 7.95 7.61 11.19
N SER A 8 8.82 8.29 11.96
CA SER A 8 9.26 9.66 11.68
C SER A 8 10.04 9.82 10.37
N LYS A 9 10.55 8.71 9.81
CA LYS A 9 11.20 8.67 8.49
C LYS A 9 10.21 8.59 7.33
N ILE A 10 8.93 8.39 7.61
CA ILE A 10 7.87 8.46 6.61
C ILE A 10 7.45 9.92 6.45
N THR A 11 8.10 10.60 5.50
CA THR A 11 7.77 11.97 5.10
C THR A 11 7.00 11.99 3.79
N LEU A 12 6.27 13.06 3.54
CA LEU A 12 5.51 13.22 2.30
C LEU A 12 6.43 13.07 1.09
N GLY A 13 6.06 12.20 0.14
CA GLY A 13 6.81 11.95 -1.09
C GLY A 13 7.93 10.91 -0.95
N VAL A 14 8.26 10.43 0.24
CA VAL A 14 9.34 9.43 0.42
C VAL A 14 8.99 8.14 -0.30
N ARG A 15 9.99 7.53 -0.93
CA ARG A 15 9.91 6.24 -1.61
C ARG A 15 10.96 5.30 -1.02
N TYR A 16 10.66 4.01 -0.97
CA TYR A 16 11.60 2.98 -0.53
C TYR A 16 11.87 1.99 -1.66
N SER A 17 13.11 1.47 -1.73
CA SER A 17 13.52 0.51 -2.76
C SER A 17 12.90 -0.88 -2.61
N ALA A 18 12.25 -1.17 -1.48
CA ALA A 18 11.47 -2.37 -1.22
C ALA A 18 10.16 -1.98 -0.50
N PRO A 19 9.16 -2.87 -0.42
CA PRO A 19 7.93 -2.58 0.29
C PRO A 19 8.18 -2.30 1.78
N VAL A 20 7.29 -1.50 2.35
CA VAL A 20 7.25 -1.18 3.78
C VAL A 20 6.00 -1.83 4.36
N PHE A 21 6.18 -2.58 5.44
CA PHE A 21 5.15 -3.32 6.14
C PHE A 21 4.91 -2.74 7.53
N PHE A 22 3.77 -3.06 8.12
CA PHE A 22 3.54 -2.90 9.55
C PHE A 22 4.42 -3.84 10.38
N ASP A 23 4.33 -3.74 11.70
CA ASP A 23 5.13 -4.50 12.66
C ASP A 23 4.86 -6.02 12.61
N ASP A 24 3.74 -6.44 12.03
CA ASP A 24 3.42 -7.85 11.74
C ASP A 24 4.24 -8.44 10.58
N GLY A 25 4.84 -7.62 9.72
CA GLY A 25 5.57 -8.05 8.53
C GLY A 25 4.71 -8.73 7.46
N GLN A 26 3.39 -8.69 7.58
CA GLN A 26 2.42 -9.29 6.65
C GLN A 26 1.64 -8.20 5.91
N ASN A 27 1.10 -7.23 6.65
CA ASN A 27 0.30 -6.16 6.10
C ASN A 27 1.20 -5.07 5.54
N MET A 28 1.00 -4.76 4.26
CA MET A 28 1.78 -3.74 3.56
C MET A 28 1.25 -2.35 3.91
N PHE A 29 2.16 -1.45 4.24
CA PHE A 29 1.87 -0.05 4.47
C PHE A 29 2.16 0.82 3.23
N LEU A 30 3.28 0.56 2.55
CA LEU A 30 3.69 1.30 1.36
C LEU A 30 4.37 0.35 0.36
N ALA A 31 3.92 0.37 -0.89
CA ALA A 31 4.55 -0.41 -1.96
C ALA A 31 5.93 0.15 -2.34
N ALA A 32 6.82 -0.72 -2.85
CA ALA A 32 8.14 -0.30 -3.31
C ALA A 32 8.02 0.79 -4.41
N GLY A 33 8.87 1.81 -4.35
CA GLY A 33 8.89 2.91 -5.31
C GLY A 33 7.71 3.88 -5.26
N HIS A 34 6.67 3.61 -4.46
CA HIS A 34 5.49 4.48 -4.37
C HIS A 34 5.71 5.59 -3.34
N PRO A 35 5.30 6.83 -3.64
CA PRO A 35 5.50 7.96 -2.73
C PRO A 35 4.50 7.91 -1.58
N ALA A 36 4.97 8.14 -0.35
CA ALA A 36 4.09 8.32 0.78
C ALA A 36 3.21 9.57 0.59
N LYS A 37 1.89 9.39 0.66
CA LYS A 37 0.86 10.44 0.55
C LYS A 37 0.40 10.96 1.93
N PRO A 38 -0.30 12.11 2.01
CA PRO A 38 -0.72 12.69 3.30
C PRO A 38 -1.52 11.72 4.17
N TYR A 39 -2.44 10.95 3.59
CA TYR A 39 -3.27 10.00 4.34
C TYR A 39 -2.45 8.88 5.00
N HIS A 40 -1.31 8.47 4.42
CA HIS A 40 -0.42 7.50 5.04
C HIS A 40 0.16 8.04 6.35
N ILE A 41 0.58 9.31 6.34
CA ILE A 41 1.14 9.99 7.52
C ILE A 41 0.06 10.15 8.61
N GLU A 42 -1.16 10.50 8.19
CA GLU A 42 -2.30 10.59 9.10
C GLU A 42 -2.66 9.25 9.73
N ALA A 43 -2.63 8.15 8.96
CA ALA A 43 -2.88 6.80 9.46
C ALA A 43 -1.86 6.40 10.54
N LEU A 44 -0.56 6.62 10.29
CA LEU A 44 0.49 6.33 11.27
C LEU A 44 0.28 7.08 12.60
N LYS A 45 -0.11 8.35 12.53
CA LYS A 45 -0.42 9.16 13.72
C LYS A 45 -1.67 8.66 14.44
N ARG A 46 -2.75 8.40 13.69
CA ARG A 46 -4.05 7.99 14.25
C ARG A 46 -3.95 6.65 14.97
N TRP A 47 -3.17 5.72 14.44
CA TRP A 47 -3.04 4.37 14.99
C TRP A 47 -1.86 4.21 15.96
N SER A 48 -1.07 5.28 16.18
CA SER A 48 0.10 5.25 17.06
C SER A 48 1.05 4.10 16.72
N VAL A 49 1.32 3.90 15.41
CA VAL A 49 2.14 2.79 14.91
C VAL A 49 3.57 2.92 15.46
N PRO A 50 4.10 1.89 16.16
CA PRO A 50 5.37 2.00 16.89
C PRO A 50 6.59 2.01 15.97
N PHE A 51 6.58 1.18 14.93
CA PHE A 51 7.62 1.11 13.89
C PHE A 51 7.05 0.40 12.66
N LEU A 52 7.75 0.52 11.55
CA LEU A 52 7.50 -0.19 10.30
C LEU A 52 8.66 -1.15 10.01
N LEU A 53 8.46 -2.04 9.05
CA LEU A 53 9.46 -3.01 8.61
C LEU A 53 9.75 -2.84 7.12
N THR A 54 11.01 -2.80 6.74
CA THR A 54 11.42 -2.84 5.33
C THR A 54 12.81 -3.43 5.19
N GLU A 55 13.09 -4.09 4.06
CA GLU A 55 14.45 -4.48 3.66
C GLU A 55 15.09 -3.45 2.72
N GLY A 56 14.32 -2.43 2.33
CA GLY A 56 14.75 -1.39 1.42
C GLY A 56 15.44 -0.22 2.13
N HIS A 57 15.89 0.73 1.33
CA HIS A 57 16.40 2.01 1.78
C HIS A 57 15.59 3.14 1.15
N PRO A 58 15.56 4.34 1.75
CA PRO A 58 14.94 5.49 1.13
C PRO A 58 15.61 5.77 -0.22
N MET A 59 14.80 6.03 -1.23
CA MET A 59 15.26 6.48 -2.53
C MET A 59 15.43 7.99 -2.46
N SER A 60 16.60 8.49 -2.88
CA SER A 60 16.92 9.92 -2.82
C SER A 60 15.84 10.74 -3.50
N GLU A 61 15.45 11.85 -2.88
CA GLU A 61 14.44 12.76 -3.39
C GLU A 61 14.89 13.39 -4.71
N ILE A 62 14.54 12.78 -5.82
CA ILE A 62 14.33 13.57 -7.02
C ILE A 62 13.05 14.35 -6.71
N ARG A 63 13.17 15.68 -6.58
CA ARG A 63 12.03 16.61 -6.46
C ARG A 63 11.18 16.51 -7.73
N GLN A 64 10.49 15.40 -7.91
CA GLN A 64 9.53 15.21 -8.98
C GLN A 64 8.23 15.78 -8.45
N THR A 65 7.81 16.86 -9.09
CA THR A 65 6.42 17.32 -9.14
C THR A 65 5.49 16.12 -9.05
N PHE A 66 4.60 16.11 -8.05
CA PHE A 66 3.52 15.14 -7.92
C PHE A 66 2.75 15.10 -9.23
N VAL A 67 3.09 14.17 -10.11
CA VAL A 67 2.17 13.68 -11.10
C VAL A 67 1.38 12.63 -10.31
N PRO A 68 0.06 12.78 -10.14
CA PRO A 68 -0.75 11.67 -9.70
C PRO A 68 -0.62 10.61 -10.80
N GLU A 69 0.36 9.73 -10.65
CA GLU A 69 0.29 8.42 -11.28
C GLU A 69 -0.97 7.81 -10.68
N ASP A 70 -1.90 7.49 -11.57
CA ASP A 70 -3.04 6.63 -11.33
C ASP A 70 -2.50 5.39 -10.62
N ASP A 71 -2.54 5.40 -9.27
CA ASP A 71 -2.11 4.25 -8.50
C ASP A 71 -3.14 3.20 -8.87
N GLY A 72 -2.72 2.17 -9.61
CA GLY A 72 -3.56 1.09 -10.10
C GLY A 72 -4.25 0.34 -8.98
N LEU A 73 -5.23 0.99 -8.34
CA LEU A 73 -6.50 0.41 -8.01
C LEU A 73 -6.98 -0.16 -9.34
N GLU A 74 -6.62 -1.42 -9.61
CA GLU A 74 -7.47 -2.26 -10.44
C GLU A 74 -8.86 -2.02 -9.88
N GLU A 75 -9.67 -1.29 -10.65
CA GLU A 75 -11.08 -1.13 -10.44
C GLU A 75 -11.57 -2.53 -10.10
N LEU A 76 -11.93 -2.75 -8.82
CA LEU A 76 -12.43 -4.04 -8.38
C LEU A 76 -13.57 -4.35 -9.35
N GLU A 77 -13.33 -5.24 -10.33
CA GLU A 77 -14.38 -5.68 -11.25
C GLU A 77 -15.48 -6.19 -10.34
N GLU A 78 -16.57 -5.41 -10.27
CA GLU A 78 -17.80 -5.81 -9.64
C GLU A 78 -18.17 -7.11 -10.35
N PHE A 79 -18.05 -8.24 -9.67
CA PHE A 79 -18.49 -9.52 -10.22
C PHE A 79 -19.98 -9.35 -10.53
N GLU A 80 -20.32 -9.13 -11.80
CA GLU A 80 -21.68 -9.33 -12.29
C GLU A 80 -21.99 -10.80 -12.06
N GLU A 81 -22.82 -11.10 -11.05
CA GLU A 81 -23.42 -12.42 -10.83
C GLU A 81 -24.40 -12.71 -11.98
N ASP A 82 -23.90 -12.95 -13.19
CA ASP A 82 -24.70 -13.31 -14.34
C ASP A 82 -24.27 -14.70 -14.86
N GLU A 83 -24.97 -15.74 -14.40
CA GLU A 83 -25.77 -16.62 -15.28
C GLU A 83 -26.35 -17.80 -14.49
N ASP A 84 -27.67 -17.74 -14.31
CA ASP A 84 -28.58 -18.83 -14.71
C ASP A 84 -28.09 -20.26 -14.43
N ILE A 85 -28.28 -20.73 -13.19
CA ILE A 85 -28.42 -22.18 -12.94
C ILE A 85 -29.78 -22.62 -13.49
N GLY A 86 -29.86 -22.70 -14.82
CA GLY A 86 -31.00 -23.16 -15.58
C GLY A 86 -31.33 -24.63 -15.25
N GLU A 87 -32.55 -24.80 -14.73
CA GLU A 87 -33.49 -25.91 -14.91
C GLU A 87 -32.96 -27.33 -15.20
N LEU A 88 -33.28 -28.28 -14.30
CA LEU A 88 -33.78 -29.61 -14.69
C LEU A 88 -34.70 -30.16 -13.57
N GLU A 89 -36.01 -29.89 -13.65
CA GLU A 89 -37.01 -30.89 -13.23
C GLU A 89 -37.13 -31.88 -14.39
N PRO A 90 -36.72 -33.14 -14.21
CA PRO A 90 -37.74 -34.19 -14.30
C PRO A 90 -37.44 -35.45 -13.47
N LEU A 91 -38.43 -35.90 -12.69
CA LEU A 91 -39.13 -37.21 -12.83
C LEU A 91 -40.17 -37.41 -11.72
#